data_AF-A0A839VP95-F1
#
_entry.id   AF-A0A839VP95-F1
#
_cell.length_a   1.000
_cell.length_b   1.000
_cell.length_c   1.000
_cell.angle_alpha   90.00
_cell.angle_beta   90.00
_cell.angle_gamma   90.00
#
_symmetry.space_group_name_H-M   'P 1'
#
loop_
_entity.id
_entity.type
_entity.pdbx_description
1 polymer ?
#
loop_
_entity_poly.entity_id
_entity_poly.type
_entity_poly.pdbx_seq_one_letter_code
_entity_poly.pdbx_strand_id
1 'polypeptide(L)'
;MTDDHSLVIEQANRFEAIAAEGFEGRPYRDALVHLAQHVTAHPDLAPRVAHALRMMIGFIEDSDPAKRFGPKVAILREAVELLEG
;
A
#
# COMPACT_ATOMS: atom_id res chain seq x y z
N MET A 1 -4.21 -22.03 8.07
CA MET A 1 -2.89 -21.44 7.72
C MET A 1 -2.91 -20.65 6.41
N THR A 2 -3.96 -20.76 5.58
CA THR A 2 -4.08 -20.05 4.29
C THR A 2 -4.74 -18.65 4.44
N ASP A 3 -5.36 -18.39 5.59
CA ASP A 3 -6.20 -17.19 5.81
C ASP A 3 -5.36 -15.91 5.99
N ASP A 4 -4.22 -16.00 6.69
CA ASP A 4 -3.34 -14.85 6.95
C ASP A 4 -2.71 -14.27 5.68
N HIS A 5 -2.31 -15.12 4.73
CA HIS A 5 -1.66 -14.68 3.49
C HIS A 5 -2.67 -13.99 2.56
N SER A 6 -3.86 -14.57 2.45
CA SER A 6 -4.97 -13.98 1.68
C SER A 6 -5.33 -12.60 2.22
N LEU A 7 -5.37 -12.44 3.55
CA LEU A 7 -5.66 -11.16 4.18
C LEU A 7 -4.56 -10.11 3.91
N VAL A 8 -3.28 -10.49 3.97
CA VAL A 8 -2.16 -9.58 3.64
C VAL A 8 -2.28 -9.06 2.21
N ILE A 9 -2.52 -9.95 1.25
CA ILE A 9 -2.71 -9.58 -0.16
C ILE A 9 -3.94 -8.68 -0.32
N GLU A 10 -5.05 -9.02 0.32
CA GLU A 10 -6.27 -8.22 0.25
C GLU A 10 -6.03 -6.79 0.74
N GLN A 11 -5.39 -6.61 1.90
CA GLN A 11 -5.10 -5.27 2.41
C GLN A 11 -4.09 -4.52 1.52
N ALA A 12 -3.05 -5.20 1.00
CA ALA A 12 -2.11 -4.61 0.07
C ALA A 12 -2.80 -4.10 -1.22
N ASN A 13 -3.73 -4.89 -1.77
CA ASN A 13 -4.52 -4.50 -2.94
C ASN A 13 -5.45 -3.32 -2.66
N ARG A 14 -5.99 -3.20 -1.43
CA ARG A 14 -6.79 -2.03 -1.04
C ARG A 14 -5.95 -0.76 -0.98
N PHE A 15 -4.72 -0.83 -0.47
CA PHE A 15 -3.77 0.30 -0.55
C PHE A 15 -3.42 0.64 -2.00
N GLU A 16 -3.21 -0.37 -2.85
CA GLU A 16 -2.98 -0.15 -4.28
C GLU A 16 -4.14 0.56 -4.96
N ALA A 17 -5.37 0.17 -4.67
CA ALA A 17 -6.57 0.80 -5.22
C ALA A 17 -6.65 2.28 -4.82
N ILE A 18 -6.38 2.61 -3.56
CA ILE A 18 -6.32 4.00 -3.08
C ILE A 18 -5.22 4.78 -3.81
N ALA A 19 -4.04 4.17 -3.98
CA ALA A 19 -2.93 4.80 -4.72
C ALA A 19 -3.26 5.00 -6.21
N ALA A 20 -4.02 4.09 -6.82
CA ALA A 20 -4.49 4.23 -8.19
C ALA A 20 -5.50 5.39 -8.33
N GLU A 21 -6.47 5.49 -7.42
CA GLU A 21 -7.39 6.63 -7.37
C GLU A 21 -6.66 7.96 -7.16
N GLY A 22 -5.68 7.99 -6.25
CA GLY A 22 -4.84 9.16 -6.03
C GLY A 22 -3.97 9.54 -7.23
N PHE A 23 -3.46 8.55 -7.96
CA PHE A 23 -2.75 8.75 -9.22
C PHE A 23 -3.65 9.36 -10.31
N GLU A 24 -4.94 9.03 -10.33
CA GLU A 24 -5.95 9.67 -11.20
C GLU A 24 -6.36 11.09 -10.75
N GLY A 25 -5.81 11.59 -9.63
CA GLY A 25 -6.06 12.92 -9.10
C GLY A 25 -7.22 12.99 -8.09
N ARG A 26 -7.73 11.85 -7.61
CA ARG A 26 -8.75 11.83 -6.56
C ARG A 26 -8.13 12.10 -5.18
N PRO A 27 -8.86 12.73 -4.25
CA PRO A 27 -8.42 12.80 -2.85
C PRO A 27 -8.26 11.40 -2.26
N TYR A 28 -7.08 11.07 -1.72
CA TYR A 28 -6.77 9.72 -1.22
C TYR A 28 -6.36 9.67 0.26
N ARG A 29 -5.89 10.78 0.85
CA ARG A 29 -5.24 10.79 2.16
C ARG A 29 -6.11 10.24 3.29
N ASP A 30 -7.36 10.66 3.38
CA ASP A 30 -8.26 10.19 4.45
C ASP A 30 -8.53 8.69 4.33
N ALA A 31 -8.71 8.18 3.11
CA ALA A 31 -8.89 6.75 2.86
C ALA A 31 -7.61 5.96 3.21
N LEU A 32 -6.44 6.51 2.87
CA LEU A 32 -5.13 5.92 3.16
C LEU A 32 -4.91 5.79 4.67
N VAL A 33 -5.13 6.88 5.41
CA VAL A 33 -4.98 6.93 6.87
C VAL A 33 -5.98 6.00 7.54
N HIS A 34 -7.24 6.00 7.11
CA HIS A 34 -8.27 5.13 7.68
C HIS A 34 -7.94 3.64 7.48
N LEU A 35 -7.44 3.25 6.29
CA LEU A 35 -7.01 1.88 6.05
C LEU A 35 -5.77 1.52 6.90
N ALA A 36 -4.79 2.42 7.02
CA ALA A 36 -3.62 2.20 7.86
C ALA A 36 -4.00 2.02 9.34
N GLN A 37 -4.94 2.82 9.87
CA GLN A 37 -5.48 2.65 11.22
C GLN A 37 -6.14 1.27 11.42
N HIS A 38 -6.92 0.82 10.43
CA HIS A 38 -7.54 -0.51 10.49
C HIS A 38 -6.50 -1.63 10.53
N VAL A 39 -5.46 -1.55 9.69
CA VAL A 39 -4.41 -2.58 9.62
C VAL A 39 -3.51 -2.55 10.86
N THR A 40 -3.15 -1.38 11.36
CA THR A 40 -2.30 -1.21 12.57
C THR A 40 -2.99 -1.63 13.86
N ALA A 41 -4.32 -1.72 13.90
CA ALA A 41 -5.05 -2.35 14.98
C ALA A 41 -4.75 -3.87 15.11
N HIS A 42 -4.13 -4.47 14.09
CA HIS A 42 -3.68 -5.86 14.07
C HIS A 42 -2.13 -5.92 14.02
N PRO A 43 -1.46 -6.10 15.17
CA PRO A 43 0.00 -5.89 15.28
C PRO A 43 0.85 -6.82 14.41
N ASP A 44 0.38 -8.05 14.15
CA ASP A 44 1.09 -8.99 13.26
C ASP A 44 0.83 -8.71 11.77
N LEU A 45 -0.23 -7.98 11.44
CA LEU A 45 -0.66 -7.74 10.07
C LEU A 45 0.07 -6.54 9.44
N ALA A 46 0.22 -5.45 10.19
CA ALA A 46 0.88 -4.22 9.71
C ALA A 46 2.27 -4.44 9.11
N PRO A 47 3.24 -5.11 9.78
CA PRO A 47 4.56 -5.33 9.19
C PRO A 47 4.52 -6.23 7.95
N ARG A 48 3.57 -7.19 7.89
CA ARG A 48 3.41 -8.07 6.72
C ARG A 48 2.83 -7.32 5.52
N VAL A 49 1.85 -6.45 5.74
CA VAL A 49 1.27 -5.60 4.69
C VAL A 49 2.31 -4.59 4.21
N ALA A 50 3.05 -3.94 5.12
CA ALA A 50 4.14 -3.03 4.76
C ALA A 50 5.19 -3.73 3.88
N HIS A 51 5.57 -4.97 4.22
CA HIS A 51 6.47 -5.77 3.40
C HIS A 51 5.89 -6.06 2.00
N ALA A 52 4.61 -6.45 1.91
CA ALA A 52 3.95 -6.68 0.61
C ALA A 52 3.91 -5.41 -0.25
N LEU A 53 3.66 -4.24 0.35
CA LEU A 53 3.69 -2.96 -0.36
C LEU A 53 5.09 -2.60 -0.86
N ARG A 54 6.14 -2.86 -0.07
CA ARG A 54 7.54 -2.67 -0.50
C ARG A 54 7.88 -3.54 -1.72
N MET A 55 7.43 -4.79 -1.73
CA MET A 55 7.59 -5.68 -2.89
C MET A 55 6.85 -5.14 -4.12
N MET A 56 5.60 -4.70 -3.96
CA MET A 56 4.81 -4.09 -5.03
C MET A 56 5.46 -2.83 -5.60
N ILE A 57 5.98 -1.95 -4.74
CA ILE A 57 6.74 -0.77 -5.16
C ILE A 57 7.93 -1.18 -6.02
N GLY A 58 8.74 -2.15 -5.58
CA GLY A 58 9.87 -2.66 -6.34
C GLY A 58 9.47 -3.15 -7.74
N PHE A 59 8.39 -3.94 -7.83
CA PHE A 59 7.88 -4.43 -9.13
C PHE A 59 7.40 -3.29 -10.05
N ILE A 60 6.76 -2.26 -9.50
CA ILE A 60 6.33 -1.10 -10.30
C ILE A 60 7.56 -0.35 -10.80
N GLU A 61 8.55 -0.09 -9.95
CA GLU A 61 9.74 0.66 -10.33
C GLU A 61 10.60 -0.10 -11.36
N ASP A 62 10.72 -1.42 -11.23
CA ASP A 62 11.44 -2.27 -12.19
C ASP A 62 10.74 -2.34 -13.55
N SER A 63 9.41 -2.31 -13.57
CA SER A 63 8.60 -2.37 -14.80
C SER A 63 8.38 -1.02 -15.48
N ASP A 64 8.70 0.09 -14.81
CA ASP A 64 8.51 1.45 -15.33
C ASP A 64 9.78 2.32 -15.22
N PRO A 65 10.82 2.08 -16.07
CA PRO A 65 12.04 2.89 -16.09
C PRO A 65 11.80 4.38 -16.36
N ALA A 66 10.68 4.69 -17.03
CA ALA A 66 10.26 6.05 -17.35
C ALA A 66 9.59 6.78 -16.15
N LYS A 67 9.36 6.08 -15.04
CA LYS A 67 8.78 6.61 -13.78
C LYS A 67 7.41 7.29 -13.98
N ARG A 68 6.62 6.80 -14.93
CA ARG A 68 5.23 7.22 -15.16
C ARG A 68 4.34 6.99 -13.93
N PHE A 69 4.60 5.93 -13.17
CA PHE A 69 3.89 5.61 -11.92
C PHE A 69 4.51 6.24 -10.68
N GLY A 70 5.45 7.18 -10.83
CA GLY A 70 6.10 7.88 -9.71
C GLY A 70 5.13 8.42 -8.66
N PRO A 71 4.04 9.09 -9.02
CA PRO A 71 3.05 9.55 -8.05
C PRO A 71 2.32 8.40 -7.32
N LYS A 72 1.95 7.31 -8.02
CA LYS A 72 1.36 6.12 -7.38
C LYS A 72 2.33 5.49 -6.38
N VAL A 73 3.61 5.38 -6.75
CA VAL A 73 4.68 4.87 -5.87
C VAL A 73 4.85 5.75 -4.64
N ALA A 74 4.78 7.08 -4.78
CA ALA A 74 4.87 7.99 -3.63
C ALA A 74 3.73 7.75 -2.61
N ILE A 75 2.49 7.53 -3.09
CA ILE A 75 1.35 7.22 -2.22
C ILE A 75 1.54 5.86 -1.52
N LEU A 76 2.03 4.86 -2.24
CA LEU A 76 2.34 3.56 -1.65
C LEU A 76 3.46 3.65 -0.59
N ARG A 77 4.43 4.54 -0.77
CA ARG A 77 5.47 4.82 0.24
C ARG A 77 4.89 5.49 1.49
N GLU A 78 4.00 6.47 1.32
CA GLU A 78 3.25 7.08 2.43
C GLU A 78 2.46 6.01 3.22
N ALA A 79 1.85 5.05 2.52
CA ALA A 79 1.17 3.92 3.16
C ALA A 79 2.13 3.07 4.02
N VAL A 80 3.33 2.77 3.52
CA VAL A 80 4.34 2.02 4.26
C VAL A 80 4.78 2.78 5.52
N GLU A 81 5.02 4.08 5.41
CA GLU A 81 5.38 4.94 6.55
C GLU A 81 4.27 4.91 7.63
N LEU A 82 3.00 5.00 7.23
CA LEU A 82 1.86 4.93 8.16
C LEU A 82 1.73 3.56 8.87
N LEU A 83 2.19 2.48 8.24
CA LEU A 83 2.13 1.13 8.83
C LEU A 83 3.31 0.82 9.76
N GLU A 84 4.43 1.51 9.58
CA GLU A 84 5.67 1.25 10.32
C GLU A 84 5.87 2.19 11.53
N GLY A 85 5.23 3.36 11.54
CA GLY A 85 5.24 4.29 12.68
C GLY A 85 6.49 5.13 12.77
#